data_AF-L5MLF1-F1
#
_entry.id   AF-L5MLF1-F1
#
_cell.length_a   1.000
_cell.length_b   1.000
_cell.length_c   1.000
_cell.angle_alpha   90.00
_cell.angle_beta   90.00
_cell.angle_gamma   90.00
#
_symmetry.space_group_name_H-M   'P 1'
#
loop_
_entity.id
_entity.type
_entity.pdbx_description
1 polymer ?
#
loop_
_entity_poly.entity_id
_entity_poly.type
_entity_poly.pdbx_seq_one_letter_code
_entity_poly.pdbx_strand_id
1 'polypeptide(L)'
;MLAPAQGGQALAVHQPSLVTYSQLAHPIQQAKALGLQFHSRILDIDNVDLAMGKMMEQGPVLIVTFHAQLVMVIKNAKGEVVEGNPDKVLRMLYVWALCRDQDELNPYAAWRLLDISASSTEQVL
;
A
#
# COMPACT_ATOMS: atom_id res chain seq x y z
N MET A 1 10.38 -15.61 -16.75
CA MET A 1 11.38 -16.10 -17.72
C MET A 1 12.33 -14.95 -18.04
N LEU A 2 13.64 -15.07 -17.74
CA LEU A 2 14.64 -14.02 -18.01
C LEU A 2 14.98 -14.00 -19.51
N ALA A 3 14.86 -12.85 -20.17
CA ALA A 3 15.35 -12.64 -21.53
C ALA A 3 16.83 -12.19 -21.49
N PRO A 4 17.68 -12.59 -22.46
CA PRO A 4 19.11 -12.27 -22.43
C PRO A 4 19.35 -10.79 -22.78
N ALA A 5 20.24 -10.15 -22.03
CA ALA A 5 20.63 -8.76 -22.22
C ALA A 5 21.65 -8.64 -23.37
N GLN A 6 21.35 -7.81 -24.37
CA GLN A 6 22.32 -7.27 -25.32
C GLN A 6 22.60 -5.81 -24.91
N GLY A 7 23.85 -5.50 -24.57
CA GLY A 7 24.33 -4.12 -24.43
C GLY A 7 23.95 -3.37 -23.15
N GLY A 8 24.68 -3.61 -22.05
CA GLY A 8 25.11 -2.57 -21.10
C GLY A 8 24.07 -1.80 -20.26
N GLN A 9 22.77 -1.96 -20.46
CA GLN A 9 21.74 -1.47 -19.55
C GLN A 9 20.88 -2.66 -19.11
N ALA A 10 20.86 -2.92 -17.81
CA ALA A 10 19.85 -3.78 -17.24
C ALA A 10 18.49 -3.10 -17.52
N LEU A 11 17.75 -3.61 -18.50
CA LEU A 11 16.32 -3.33 -18.60
C LEU A 11 15.72 -3.89 -17.31
N ALA A 12 15.48 -3.02 -16.33
CA ALA A 12 14.60 -3.35 -15.23
C ALA A 12 13.26 -3.68 -15.87
N VAL A 13 12.95 -4.98 -15.96
CA VAL A 13 11.60 -5.45 -16.24
C VAL A 13 10.75 -4.74 -15.20
N HIS A 14 9.97 -3.77 -15.66
CA HIS A 14 9.21 -2.84 -14.83
C HIS A 14 8.09 -3.65 -14.18
N GLN A 15 8.41 -4.45 -13.17
CA GLN A 15 7.42 -5.18 -12.38
C GLN A 15 6.59 -4.10 -11.70
N PRO A 16 5.29 -3.98 -12.01
CA PRO A 16 4.45 -2.92 -11.46
C PRO A 16 4.49 -2.89 -9.93
N SER A 17 4.60 -4.06 -9.30
CA SER A 17 4.76 -4.21 -7.85
C SER A 17 6.03 -3.56 -7.29
N LEU A 18 7.13 -3.49 -8.05
CA LEU A 18 8.35 -2.79 -7.61
C LEU A 18 8.17 -1.27 -7.65
N VAL A 19 7.39 -0.76 -8.60
CA VAL A 19 7.05 0.67 -8.69
C VAL A 19 6.22 1.07 -7.49
N THR A 20 5.10 0.37 -7.26
CA THR A 20 4.23 0.57 -6.11
C THR A 20 5.01 0.45 -4.81
N TYR A 21 5.86 -0.57 -4.69
CA TYR A 21 6.73 -0.74 -3.53
C TYR A 21 7.63 0.48 -3.33
N SER A 22 8.33 0.94 -4.37
CA SER A 22 9.25 2.08 -4.25
C SER A 22 8.55 3.38 -3.84
N GLN A 23 7.36 3.65 -4.38
CA GLN A 23 6.56 4.82 -4.05
C GLN A 23 6.15 4.82 -2.57
N LEU A 24 5.76 3.66 -2.04
CA LEU A 24 5.38 3.52 -0.63
C LEU A 24 6.60 3.44 0.30
N ALA A 25 7.70 2.82 -0.14
CA ALA A 25 8.88 2.61 0.67
C ALA A 25 9.71 3.88 0.86
N HIS A 26 9.79 4.75 -0.13
CA HIS A 26 10.67 5.92 -0.08
C HIS A 26 10.37 6.86 1.10
N PRO A 27 9.12 7.30 1.35
CA PRO A 27 8.79 8.13 2.51
C PRO A 27 9.10 7.43 3.85
N ILE A 28 8.84 6.13 3.93
CA ILE A 28 9.09 5.33 5.15
C ILE A 28 10.60 5.25 5.42
N GLN A 29 11.42 5.03 4.40
CA GLN A 29 12.87 4.98 4.52
C GLN A 29 13.46 6.33 4.92
N GLN A 30 12.97 7.42 4.33
CA GLN A 30 13.37 8.79 4.69
C GLN A 30 13.01 9.11 6.15
N ALA A 31 11.77 8.82 6.56
CA ALA A 31 11.34 9.01 7.94
C ALA A 31 12.20 8.22 8.94
N LYS A 32 12.52 6.95 8.62
CA LYS A 32 13.43 6.14 9.44
C LYS A 32 14.84 6.74 9.51
N ALA A 33 15.37 7.27 8.40
CA ALA A 33 16.68 7.93 8.38
C ALA A 33 16.71 9.20 9.25
N LEU A 34 15.57 9.88 9.40
CA LEU A 34 15.38 11.01 10.31
C LEU A 34 15.17 10.59 11.78
N GLY A 35 15.22 9.29 12.09
CA GLY A 35 14.99 8.77 13.44
C GLY A 35 13.52 8.82 13.87
N LEU A 36 12.59 8.95 12.92
CA LEU A 36 11.16 8.87 13.20
C LEU A 36 10.73 7.44 13.46
N GLN A 37 9.85 7.28 14.44
CA GLN A 37 9.29 6.01 14.87
C GLN A 37 7.80 5.98 14.58
N PHE A 38 7.36 4.97 13.84
CA PHE A 38 5.95 4.74 13.54
C PHE A 38 5.31 3.94 14.67
N HIS A 39 4.41 4.57 15.42
CA HIS A 39 3.66 3.97 16.53
C HIS A 39 2.17 3.77 16.16
N SER A 40 1.82 3.98 14.89
CA SER A 40 0.45 3.81 14.39
C SER A 40 -0.04 2.37 14.51
N ARG A 41 -1.34 2.20 14.76
CA ARG A 41 -1.99 0.90 14.98
C ARG A 41 -3.35 0.84 14.30
N ILE A 42 -3.63 -0.28 13.64
CA ILE A 42 -4.95 -0.62 13.13
C ILE A 42 -5.75 -1.21 14.29
N LEU A 43 -6.99 -0.74 14.47
CA LEU A 43 -7.91 -1.18 15.50
C LEU A 43 -8.91 -2.20 14.96
N ASP A 44 -9.45 -1.91 13.77
CA ASP A 44 -10.49 -2.72 13.14
C ASP A 44 -10.45 -2.57 11.62
N ILE A 45 -10.92 -3.60 10.90
CA ILE A 45 -11.11 -3.60 9.45
C ILE A 45 -12.48 -4.22 9.16
N ASP A 46 -13.34 -3.45 8.50
CA ASP A 46 -14.72 -3.83 8.19
C ASP A 46 -15.11 -3.47 6.74
N ASN A 47 -16.30 -3.92 6.32
CA ASN A 47 -16.91 -3.57 5.03
C ASN A 47 -15.99 -3.85 3.81
N VAL A 48 -15.40 -5.04 3.74
CA VAL A 48 -14.57 -5.46 2.61
C VAL A 48 -15.46 -5.86 1.44
N ASP A 49 -15.39 -5.11 0.34
CA ASP A 49 -16.21 -5.29 -0.85
C ASP A 49 -15.37 -5.28 -2.14
N LEU A 50 -15.82 -6.03 -3.15
CA LEU A 50 -15.26 -5.96 -4.50
C LEU A 50 -15.98 -4.86 -5.28
N ALA A 51 -15.32 -3.73 -5.49
CA ALA A 51 -15.90 -2.60 -6.20
C ALA A 51 -15.96 -2.84 -7.72
N MET A 52 -14.90 -3.38 -8.32
CA MET A 52 -14.88 -3.71 -9.74
C MET A 52 -13.76 -4.70 -10.11
N GLY A 53 -13.91 -5.35 -11.25
CA GLY A 53 -12.86 -6.10 -11.93
C GLY A 53 -12.65 -5.59 -13.35
N LYS A 54 -11.40 -5.45 -13.80
CA LYS A 54 -11.06 -4.95 -15.14
C LYS A 54 -9.80 -5.64 -15.68
N MET A 55 -9.81 -5.94 -16.98
CA MET A 55 -8.58 -6.34 -17.68
C MET A 55 -7.72 -5.12 -17.99
N MET A 56 -6.45 -5.19 -17.62
CA MET A 56 -5.42 -4.20 -17.98
C MET A 56 -4.26 -4.89 -18.71
N GLU A 57 -3.31 -4.11 -19.24
CA GLU A 57 -2.15 -4.63 -19.96
C GLU A 57 -1.29 -5.58 -19.09
N GLN A 58 -1.25 -5.33 -17.78
CA GLN A 58 -0.51 -6.11 -16.80
C GLN A 58 -1.22 -7.41 -16.39
N GLY A 59 -2.52 -7.55 -16.69
CA GLY A 59 -3.36 -8.68 -16.30
C GLY A 59 -4.72 -8.28 -15.72
N PRO A 60 -5.47 -9.25 -15.18
CA PRO A 60 -6.72 -8.99 -14.46
C PRO A 60 -6.45 -8.18 -13.19
N VAL A 61 -7.18 -7.08 -13.01
CA VAL A 61 -7.13 -6.22 -11.83
C VAL A 61 -8.46 -6.24 -11.10
N LEU A 62 -8.41 -6.41 -9.78
CA LEU A 62 -9.54 -6.25 -8.87
C LEU A 62 -9.36 -4.98 -8.05
N ILE A 63 -10.43 -4.20 -7.94
CA ILE A 63 -10.49 -3.06 -7.04
C ILE A 63 -11.30 -3.47 -5.81
N VAL A 64 -10.63 -3.50 -4.66
CA VAL A 64 -11.21 -3.87 -3.37
C VAL A 64 -11.33 -2.62 -2.52
N THR A 65 -12.48 -2.42 -1.91
CA THR A 65 -12.72 -1.33 -0.96
C THR A 65 -12.94 -1.90 0.43
N PHE A 66 -12.43 -1.22 1.44
CA PHE A 66 -12.69 -1.58 2.83
C PHE A 66 -12.54 -0.37 3.74
N HIS A 67 -13.16 -0.45 4.91
CA HIS A 67 -12.96 0.55 5.96
C HIS A 67 -11.95 0.03 6.97
N ALA A 68 -11.14 0.93 7.52
CA ALA A 68 -10.27 0.62 8.62
C ALA A 68 -10.31 1.73 9.67
N GLN A 69 -10.35 1.32 10.93
CA GLN A 69 -10.17 2.22 12.07
C GLN A 69 -8.73 2.12 12.54
N LEU A 70 -8.08 3.27 12.74
CA LEU A 70 -6.67 3.31 13.08
C LEU A 70 -6.32 4.54 13.92
N VAL A 71 -5.28 4.40 14.74
CA VAL A 71 -4.65 5.51 15.46
C VAL A 71 -3.34 5.79 14.75
N MET A 72 -3.16 7.00 14.22
CA MET A 72 -1.91 7.42 13.56
C MET A 72 -1.04 8.18 14.55
N VAL A 73 0.19 7.71 14.75
CA VAL A 73 1.18 8.37 15.60
C VAL A 73 2.57 8.14 15.01
N ILE A 74 3.29 9.24 14.77
CA ILE A 74 4.72 9.23 14.49
C ILE A 74 5.42 10.02 15.60
N LYS A 75 6.48 9.44 16.14
CA LYS A 75 7.30 10.05 17.19
C LYS A 75 8.72 10.31 16.71
N ASN A 76 9.36 11.34 17.25
CA ASN A 76 10.80 11.51 17.07
C ASN A 76 11.61 10.59 18.02
N ALA A 77 12.94 10.65 17.94
CA ALA A 77 13.83 9.87 18.79
C ALA A 77 13.71 10.19 20.30
N LYS A 78 13.14 11.35 20.67
CA LYS A 78 12.88 11.73 22.07
C LYS A 78 11.54 11.20 22.60
N GLY A 79 10.74 10.55 21.74
CA GLY A 79 9.41 10.03 22.08
C GLY A 79 8.28 11.06 21.98
N GLU A 80 8.57 12.27 21.49
CA GLU A 80 7.57 13.33 21.29
C GLU A 80 6.77 13.03 20.02
N VAL A 81 5.45 13.24 20.07
CA VAL A 81 4.58 13.08 18.90
C VAL A 81 4.84 14.23 17.93
N VAL A 82 5.27 13.89 16.72
CA VAL A 82 5.52 14.86 15.63
C VAL A 82 4.43 14.83 14.56
N GLU A 83 3.67 13.73 14.48
CA GLU A 83 2.55 13.60 13.57
C GLU A 83 1.45 12.71 14.17
N GLY A 84 0.20 13.06 13.91
CA GLY A 84 -0.97 12.34 14.37
C GLY A 84 -1.40 12.67 15.80
N ASN A 85 -2.30 11.85 16.36
CA ASN A 85 -2.82 12.02 17.71
C ASN A 85 -3.09 10.64 18.34
N PRO A 86 -2.43 10.29 19.45
CA PRO A 86 -2.57 8.98 20.10
C PRO A 86 -3.96 8.70 20.65
N ASP A 87 -4.77 9.73 20.91
CA ASP A 87 -6.11 9.61 21.50
C ASP A 87 -7.23 9.73 20.44
N LYS A 88 -6.88 10.02 19.18
CA LYS A 88 -7.85 10.15 18.08
C LYS A 88 -7.90 8.88 17.24
N VAL A 89 -9.06 8.26 17.19
CA VAL A 89 -9.37 7.20 16.22
C VAL A 89 -9.76 7.84 14.89
N LEU A 90 -9.12 7.41 13.81
CA LEU A 90 -9.44 7.78 12.44
C LEU A 90 -10.17 6.63 11.76
N ARG A 91 -11.23 6.94 11.02
CA ARG A 91 -11.89 6.00 10.11
C ARG A 91 -11.52 6.36 8.68
N MET A 92 -10.93 5.39 7.98
CA MET A 92 -10.43 5.54 6.62
C MET A 92 -11.18 4.59 5.70
N LEU A 93 -11.60 5.07 4.53
CA LEU A 93 -12.00 4.24 3.41
C LEU A 93 -10.76 4.00 2.53
N TYR A 94 -10.39 2.74 2.38
CA TYR A 94 -9.31 2.29 1.51
C TYR A 94 -9.85 1.76 0.19
N VAL A 95 -9.11 2.04 -0.88
CA VAL A 95 -9.31 1.48 -2.22
C VAL A 95 -7.99 0.86 -2.67
N TRP A 96 -7.97 -0.45 -2.85
CA TRP A 96 -6.78 -1.21 -3.26
C TRP A 96 -6.98 -1.78 -4.65
N ALA A 97 -5.99 -1.56 -5.52
CA ALA A 97 -5.91 -2.21 -6.82
C ALA A 97 -4.99 -3.44 -6.72
N LEU A 98 -5.54 -4.63 -6.91
CA LEU A 98 -4.82 -5.90 -6.86
C LEU A 98 -4.73 -6.49 -8.26
N CYS A 99 -3.52 -6.70 -8.78
CA CYS A 99 -3.30 -7.36 -10.07
C CYS A 99 -2.88 -8.80 -9.87
N ARG A 100 -3.47 -9.69 -10.68
CA ARG A 100 -3.09 -11.09 -10.70
C ARG A 100 -1.86 -11.29 -11.58
N ASP A 101 -0.79 -11.83 -11.01
CA ASP A 101 0.32 -12.41 -11.75
C ASP A 101 -0.14 -13.69 -12.45
N GLN A 102 -0.03 -13.72 -13.77
CA GLN A 102 -0.44 -14.86 -14.59
C GLN A 102 0.58 -16.00 -14.60
N ASP A 103 1.84 -15.71 -14.28
CA ASP A 103 2.91 -16.70 -14.23
C ASP A 103 2.97 -17.45 -12.89
N GLU A 104 2.33 -16.91 -11.83
CA GLU A 104 2.23 -17.55 -10.52
C GLU A 104 1.14 -18.63 -10.54
N LEU A 105 1.58 -19.88 -10.38
CA LEU A 105 0.71 -21.06 -10.40
C LEU A 105 -0.09 -21.20 -9.10
N ASN A 106 0.44 -20.73 -7.96
CA ASN A 106 -0.28 -20.75 -6.70
C ASN A 106 -1.31 -19.60 -6.66
N PRO A 107 -2.63 -19.88 -6.72
CA PRO A 107 -3.64 -18.84 -6.77
C PRO A 107 -3.67 -17.94 -5.52
N TYR A 108 -3.18 -18.42 -4.38
CA TYR A 108 -3.10 -17.64 -3.13
C TYR A 108 -1.93 -16.64 -3.11
N ALA A 109 -0.90 -16.86 -3.92
CA ALA A 109 0.27 -15.99 -4.03
C ALA A 109 0.25 -15.08 -5.28
N ALA A 110 -0.71 -15.31 -6.18
CA ALA A 110 -0.76 -14.64 -7.47
C ALA A 110 -1.17 -13.16 -7.39
N TRP A 111 -1.69 -12.66 -6.27
CA TRP A 111 -2.21 -11.29 -6.18
C TRP A 111 -1.15 -10.32 -5.64
N ARG A 112 -0.91 -9.23 -6.36
CA ARG A 112 0.02 -8.16 -5.97
C ARG A 112 -0.69 -6.81 -5.91
N LEU A 113 -0.34 -6.01 -4.90
CA LEU A 113 -0.81 -4.62 -4.78
C LEU A 113 -0.17 -3.77 -5.88
N LEU A 114 -0.99 -3.14 -6.71
CA LEU A 114 -0.58 -2.17 -7.72
C LEU A 114 -0.71 -0.73 -7.23
N ASP A 115 -1.77 -0.44 -6.50
CA ASP A 115 -2.04 0.92 -6.06
C ASP A 115 -2.93 0.92 -4.82
N ILE A 116 -2.80 1.98 -4.04
CA ILE A 116 -3.55 2.22 -2.83
C ILE A 116 -3.97 3.68 -2.77
N SER A 117 -5.27 3.89 -2.55
CA SER A 117 -5.82 5.19 -2.18
C SER A 117 -6.56 5.08 -0.86
N ALA A 118 -6.58 6.17 -0.11
CA ALA A 118 -7.28 6.27 1.16
C ALA A 118 -7.90 7.64 1.32
N SER A 119 -9.11 7.70 1.87
CA SER A 119 -9.78 8.95 2.24
C SER A 119 -10.33 8.86 3.66
N SER A 120 -10.26 9.96 4.41
CA SER A 120 -10.87 10.02 5.73
C SER A 120 -12.38 10.15 5.61
N THR A 121 -13.12 9.25 6.24
CA THR A 121 -14.56 9.42 6.44
C THR A 121 -14.75 10.23 7.73
N GLU A 122 -14.61 11.54 7.66
CA GLU A 122 -15.05 12.39 8.78
C GLU A 122 -16.58 12.32 8.83
N GLN A 123 -17.12 11.66 9.86
CA GLN A 123 -18.53 11.76 10.18
C GLN A 123 -18.78 13.18 10.68
N VAL A 124 -19.28 14.05 9.80
CA VAL A 124 -19.87 15.32 10.20
C VAL A 124 -21.10 14.98 11.05
N LEU A 125 -20.98 15.15 12.36
CA LEU A 125 -22.09 15.16 13.31
C LEU A 125 -22.57 16.59 13.52
#